data_AF-A0AA96S3R7-F1
#
_entry.id   AF-A0AA96S3R7-F1
#
_cell.length_a   1.000
_cell.length_b   1.000
_cell.length_c   1.000
_cell.angle_alpha   90.00
_cell.angle_beta   90.00
_cell.angle_gamma   90.00
#
_symmetry.space_group_name_H-M   'P 1'
#
loop_
_entity.id
_entity.type
_entity.pdbx_description
1 polymer ?
#
loop_
_entity_poly.entity_id
_entity_poly.type
_entity_poly.pdbx_seq_one_letter_code
_entity_poly.pdbx_strand_id
1 'polypeptide(L)'
;MPVGAMIFLGVVLAVFTVLDIFMLVTLLKPGDERNQIIVWKASSFTLLGVVGANILTVIEKFVTAQPLTQNPFVQLEVFAIMYFVSLMYYKRKHSG
;
A
#
# COMPACT_ATOMS: atom_id res chain seq x y z
N MET A 1 17.33 -25.67 -10.67
CA MET A 1 15.97 -25.29 -11.08
C MET A 1 15.86 -25.46 -12.59
N PRO A 2 14.75 -25.96 -13.15
CA PRO A 2 14.59 -26.09 -14.60
C PRO A 2 14.72 -24.71 -15.26
N VAL A 3 15.42 -24.63 -16.38
CA VAL A 3 15.75 -23.36 -17.07
C VAL A 3 14.49 -22.54 -17.38
N GLY A 4 13.39 -23.21 -17.75
CA GLY A 4 12.09 -22.56 -17.96
C GLY A 4 11.52 -21.86 -16.72
N ALA A 5 11.71 -22.43 -15.51
CA ALA A 5 11.25 -21.80 -14.28
C ALA A 5 12.08 -20.56 -13.91
N MET A 6 13.38 -20.55 -14.22
CA MET A 6 14.24 -19.39 -13.99
C MET A 6 13.87 -18.23 -14.92
N ILE A 7 13.58 -18.50 -16.19
CA ILE A 7 13.14 -17.48 -17.15
C ILE A 7 11.77 -16.92 -16.76
N PHE A 8 10.82 -17.80 -16.42
CA PHE A 8 9.49 -17.39 -15.96
C PHE A 8 9.56 -16.50 -14.71
N LEU A 9 10.32 -16.93 -13.70
CA LEU A 9 10.49 -16.17 -12.46
C LEU A 9 11.18 -14.82 -12.73
N GLY A 10 12.20 -14.79 -13.59
CA GLY A 10 12.87 -13.56 -13.99
C GLY A 10 11.93 -12.55 -14.66
N VAL A 11 11.06 -13.00 -15.57
CA VAL A 11 10.07 -12.14 -16.24
C VAL A 11 9.05 -11.61 -15.23
N VAL A 12 8.54 -12.46 -14.34
CA VAL A 12 7.56 -12.06 -13.32
C VAL A 12 8.14 -11.00 -12.38
N LEU A 13 9.38 -11.19 -11.89
CA LEU A 13 10.05 -10.21 -11.04
C LEU A 13 10.33 -8.89 -11.78
N ALA A 14 10.70 -8.94 -13.06
CA ALA A 14 10.90 -7.75 -13.87
C ALA A 14 9.60 -6.95 -14.03
N VAL A 15 8.46 -7.62 -14.26
CA VAL A 15 7.15 -6.97 -14.34
C VAL A 15 6.78 -6.30 -13.01
N PHE A 16 6.98 -6.98 -11.87
CA PHE A 16 6.73 -6.37 -10.56
C PHE A 16 7.60 -5.14 -10.32
N THR A 17 8.89 -5.22 -10.66
CA THR A 17 9.81 -4.07 -10.52
C THR A 17 9.35 -2.88 -11.34
N VAL A 18 8.88 -3.10 -12.58
CA VAL A 18 8.35 -2.02 -13.44
C VAL A 18 7.09 -1.41 -12.83
N LEU A 19 6.18 -2.22 -12.29
CA LEU A 19 4.97 -1.74 -11.62
C LEU A 19 5.29 -0.89 -10.39
N ASP A 20 6.25 -1.32 -9.56
CA ASP A 20 6.70 -0.58 -8.37
C ASP A 20 7.30 0.78 -8.74
N ILE A 21 8.16 0.82 -9.76
CA ILE A 21 8.74 2.07 -10.27
C ILE A 21 7.64 3.00 -10.79
N PHE A 22 6.68 2.48 -11.56
CA PHE A 22 5.56 3.27 -12.08
C PHE A 22 4.70 3.87 -10.96
N MET A 23 4.40 3.08 -9.92
CA MET A 23 3.70 3.57 -8.73
C MET A 23 4.48 4.70 -8.04
N LEU A 24 5.79 4.53 -7.83
CA LEU A 24 6.62 5.57 -7.20
C LEU A 24 6.66 6.87 -8.03
N VAL A 25 6.84 6.76 -9.35
CA VAL A 25 6.91 7.93 -10.24
C VAL A 25 5.58 8.69 -10.25
N THR A 26 4.44 7.99 -10.30
CA THR A 26 3.11 8.63 -10.31
C THR A 26 2.77 9.30 -8.98
N LEU A 27 3.25 8.77 -7.85
CA LEU A 27 3.12 9.41 -6.54
C LEU A 27 4.02 10.65 -6.39
N LEU A 28 5.27 10.59 -6.87
CA LEU A 28 6.26 11.65 -6.69
C LEU A 28 6.10 12.82 -7.67
N LYS A 29 5.55 12.58 -8.86
CA LYS A 29 5.35 13.62 -9.87
C LYS A 29 3.88 13.72 -10.27
N PRO A 30 3.04 14.35 -9.42
CA PRO A 30 1.66 14.61 -9.75
C PRO A 30 1.60 15.57 -10.95
N GLY A 31 1.03 15.13 -12.07
CA GLY A 31 0.87 15.95 -13.29
C GLY A 31 -0.23 17.01 -13.14
N ASP A 32 -0.99 17.25 -14.23
CA ASP A 32 -2.16 18.12 -14.25
C ASP A 32 -3.13 17.85 -13.08
N GLU A 33 -3.85 18.88 -12.62
CA GLU A 33 -4.78 18.83 -11.48
C GLU A 33 -5.73 17.62 -11.53
N ARG A 34 -6.23 17.26 -12.73
CA ARG A 34 -7.08 16.08 -12.93
C ARG A 34 -6.37 14.77 -12.62
N ASN A 35 -5.12 14.63 -13.06
CA ASN A 35 -4.32 13.44 -12.78
C ASN A 35 -3.96 13.36 -11.29
N GLN A 36 -3.75 14.48 -10.61
CA GLN A 36 -3.53 14.48 -9.15
C GLN A 36 -4.73 13.93 -8.40
N ILE A 37 -5.96 14.35 -8.76
CA ILE A 37 -7.19 13.83 -8.14
C ILE A 37 -7.32 12.32 -8.37
N ILE A 38 -7.00 11.82 -9.56
CA ILE A 38 -7.04 10.39 -9.88
C ILE A 38 -6.01 9.63 -9.03
N VAL A 39 -4.77 10.11 -8.96
CA VAL A 39 -3.70 9.49 -8.15
C VAL A 39 -4.07 9.48 -6.66
N TRP A 40 -4.66 10.55 -6.14
CA TRP A 40 -5.11 10.61 -4.74
C TRP A 40 -6.27 9.66 -4.44
N LYS A 41 -7.22 9.51 -5.38
CA LYS A 41 -8.29 8.51 -5.26
C LYS A 41 -7.75 7.08 -5.32
N ALA A 42 -6.83 6.80 -6.24
CA ALA A 42 -6.16 5.51 -6.35
C ALA A 42 -5.38 5.18 -5.07
N SER A 43 -4.62 6.14 -4.54
CA SER A 43 -3.86 6.00 -3.29
C SER A 43 -4.77 5.69 -2.10
N SER A 44 -5.92 6.37 -2.00
CA SER A 44 -6.90 6.11 -0.94
C SER A 44 -7.51 4.71 -1.04
N PHE A 45 -7.78 4.23 -2.26
CA PHE A 45 -8.25 2.87 -2.49
C PHE A 45 -7.18 1.82 -2.17
N THR A 46 -5.92 2.07 -2.53
CA THR A 46 -4.80 1.18 -2.17
C THR A 46 -4.61 1.11 -0.66
N LEU A 47 -4.74 2.24 0.06
CA LEU A 47 -4.66 2.25 1.52
C LEU A 47 -5.78 1.42 2.14
N LEU A 48 -7.01 1.53 1.64
CA LEU A 48 -8.14 0.71 2.09
C LEU A 48 -7.84 -0.78 1.87
N GLY A 49 -7.35 -1.15 0.69
CA GLY A 49 -6.99 -2.53 0.36
C GLY A 49 -5.90 -3.09 1.29
N VAL A 50 -4.83 -2.33 1.54
CA VAL A 50 -3.72 -2.73 2.42
C VAL A 50 -4.17 -2.83 3.88
N VAL A 51 -4.98 -1.88 4.37
CA VAL A 51 -5.55 -1.94 5.72
C VAL A 51 -6.48 -3.15 5.86
N GLY A 52 -7.35 -3.40 4.87
CA GLY A 52 -8.23 -4.57 4.85
C GLY A 52 -7.48 -5.90 4.85
N ALA A 53 -6.42 -6.02 4.04
CA ALA A 53 -5.56 -7.20 4.01
C ALA A 53 -4.86 -7.42 5.37
N ASN A 54 -4.40 -6.34 6.02
CA ASN A 54 -3.82 -6.43 7.35
C ASN A 54 -4.84 -6.84 8.42
N ILE A 55 -6.09 -6.37 8.35
CA ILE A 55 -7.18 -6.82 9.23
C ILE A 55 -7.41 -8.33 9.07
N LEU A 56 -7.52 -8.82 7.84
CA LEU A 56 -7.68 -10.26 7.58
C LEU A 56 -6.50 -11.08 8.10
N THR A 57 -5.28 -10.55 7.95
CA THR A 57 -4.05 -11.17 8.46
C THR A 57 -4.06 -11.24 9.99
N VAL A 58 -4.51 -10.18 10.68
CA VAL A 58 -4.66 -10.19 12.15
C VAL A 58 -5.65 -11.28 12.57
N ILE A 59 -6.79 -11.38 11.90
CA ILE A 59 -7.82 -12.41 12.19
C ILE A 59 -7.24 -13.82 11.99
N GLU A 60 -6.59 -14.07 10.84
CA GLU A 60 -6.00 -15.37 10.53
C GLU A 60 -4.95 -15.76 11.57
N LYS A 61 -4.08 -14.82 11.97
CA LYS A 61 -3.01 -15.07 12.94
C LYS A 61 -3.51 -15.24 14.37
N PHE A 62 -4.60 -14.57 14.73
CA PHE A 62 -5.30 -14.77 16.00
C PHE A 62 -5.91 -16.18 16.08
N VAL A 63 -6.53 -16.66 14.99
CA VAL A 63 -7.13 -18.01 14.92
C VAL A 63 -6.06 -19.10 14.87
N THR A 64 -4.95 -18.87 14.17
CA THR A 64 -3.90 -19.88 13.95
C THR A 64 -2.85 -19.92 15.07
N ALA A 65 -2.90 -18.99 16.05
CA ALA A 65 -2.00 -18.90 17.20
C ALA A 65 -0.49 -18.98 16.85
N GLN A 66 -0.11 -18.52 15.66
CA GLN A 66 1.29 -18.53 15.21
C GLN A 66 2.07 -17.34 15.80
N PRO A 67 3.33 -17.53 16.23
CA PRO A 67 4.17 -16.43 16.66
C PRO A 67 4.42 -15.48 15.49
N LEU A 68 4.09 -14.21 15.70
CA LEU A 68 4.20 -13.13 14.73
C LEU A 68 5.63 -12.55 14.75
N THR A 69 6.39 -12.71 13.66
CA THR A 69 7.68 -12.01 13.46
C THR A 69 7.52 -10.52 13.16
N GLN A 70 6.39 -10.11 12.56
CA GLN A 70 5.91 -8.74 12.51
C GLN A 70 4.48 -8.70 13.03
N ASN A 71 4.15 -7.75 13.90
CA ASN A 71 2.82 -7.65 14.49
C ASN A 71 1.90 -6.78 13.60
N PRO A 72 1.00 -7.38 12.78
CA PRO A 72 0.14 -6.63 11.86
C PRO A 72 -0.84 -5.70 12.60
N PHE A 73 -1.11 -5.95 13.88
CA PHE A 73 -1.92 -5.03 14.71
C PHE A 73 -1.23 -3.67 14.89
N VAL A 74 0.09 -3.68 15.17
CA VAL A 74 0.88 -2.45 15.30
C VAL A 74 0.92 -1.69 13.97
N GLN A 75 1.02 -2.42 12.85
CA GLN A 75 0.95 -1.78 11.52
C GLN A 75 -0.41 -1.11 11.27
N LEU A 76 -1.52 -1.74 11.65
CA LEU A 76 -2.85 -1.13 11.55
C LEU A 76 -2.97 0.17 12.38
N GLU A 77 -2.45 0.18 13.60
CA GLU A 77 -2.45 1.39 14.43
C GLU A 77 -1.60 2.50 13.83
N VAL A 78 -0.42 2.19 13.30
CA VAL A 78 0.43 3.16 12.60
C VAL A 78 -0.29 3.75 11.39
N PHE A 79 -0.94 2.91 10.57
CA PHE A 79 -1.74 3.39 9.43
C PHE A 79 -2.89 4.30 9.89
N ALA A 80 -3.60 3.94 10.97
CA ALA A 80 -4.71 4.71 11.50
C ALA A 80 -4.26 6.09 12.02
N ILE A 81 -3.18 6.14 12.81
CA ILE A 81 -2.62 7.40 13.34
C ILE A 81 -2.15 8.28 12.20
N MET A 82 -1.37 7.74 11.26
CA MET A 82 -0.87 8.49 10.10
C MET A 82 -2.00 9.04 9.25
N TYR A 83 -3.04 8.24 9.00
CA TYR A 83 -4.22 8.67 8.26
C TYR A 83 -4.94 9.82 8.99
N PHE A 84 -5.17 9.68 10.30
CA PHE A 84 -5.89 10.67 11.09
C PHE A 84 -5.12 12.00 11.19
N VAL A 85 -3.81 11.94 11.42
CA VAL A 85 -2.93 13.12 11.44
C VAL A 85 -2.91 13.81 10.06
N SER A 86 -2.77 13.03 8.99
CA SER A 86 -2.80 13.57 7.61
C SER A 86 -4.15 14.22 7.31
N LEU A 87 -5.26 13.59 7.69
CA LEU A 87 -6.60 14.13 7.51
C LEU A 87 -6.77 15.46 8.25
N MET A 88 -6.32 15.55 9.51
CA MET A 88 -6.37 16.82 10.26
C MET A 88 -5.51 17.91 9.62
N TYR A 89 -4.32 17.58 9.12
CA TYR A 89 -3.44 18.53 8.44
C TYR A 89 -4.07 19.08 7.16
N TYR A 90 -4.53 18.20 6.26
CA TYR A 90 -5.16 18.62 5.01
C TYR A 90 -6.50 19.32 5.24
N LYS A 91 -7.29 18.87 6.24
CA LYS A 91 -8.52 19.56 6.61
C LYS A 91 -8.24 20.98 7.09
N ARG A 92 -7.19 21.21 7.88
CA ARG A 92 -6.77 22.57 8.29
C ARG A 92 -6.21 23.41 7.13
N LYS A 93 -5.53 22.79 6.18
CA LYS A 93 -4.92 23.49 5.03
C LYS A 93 -5.90 23.81 3.90
N HIS A 94 -7.01 23.08 3.79
CA HIS A 94 -7.99 23.24 2.70
C HIS A 94 -9.38 23.65 3.18
N SER A 95 -9.63 23.70 4.50
CA SER A 95 -10.81 24.36 5.06
C SER A 95 -10.45 25.80 5.43
N GLY A 96 -10.42 26.70 4.43
CA GLY A 96 -10.37 28.15 4.63
C GLY A 96 -9.01 28.71 5.04
#